data_AF-A0A401NKS0-F1
#
_entry.id   AF-A0A401NKS0-F1
#
_cell.length_a   1.000
_cell.length_b   1.000
_cell.length_c   1.000
_cell.angle_alpha   90.00
_cell.angle_beta   90.00
_cell.angle_gamma   90.00
#
_symmetry.space_group_name_H-M   'P 1'
#
loop_
_entity.id
_entity.type
_entity.pdbx_description
1 polymer ?
#
loop_
_entity_poly.entity_id
_entity_poly.type
_entity_poly.pdbx_seq_one_letter_code
_entity_poly.pdbx_strand_id
1 'polypeptide(L)'
;MCSSSLPMTLALRLRPFFLYVAFHDPHRCGHSHPQYGPFCEKFGNGESGMGWIPDWQPQHYTSEQVTVPHFVPDTPASRADLAAQYTTISRLDQGIGLVLSELREAGHGNDTLVIYSSDNGIPFPNGRTNLYHAGIAEPMLVHSPEHTARWGQVSQSYVSLLDITPTVLDWFSIPYPTYSIFGKDKVVQLTGRSILPALVCEQPWSTAFSSQSHHEVTMYYPMRAVHSLQYRLVHNIQFKMPFPIDQDFYLSPTFQDLLNRTQSSRPTHWEKSLQEYYYRERWELFNAQENPSETRNLASDPRYAGVLARMKGQLKKWQWLTDDPWVCAPDGVLEDQGPYKFNPECRPLYNKL
;
A
#
# COMPACT_ATOMS: atom_id res chain seq x y z
N MET A 1 39.21 -2.02 57.68
CA MET A 1 39.13 -3.26 56.87
C MET A 1 37.71 -3.78 57.03
N CYS A 2 36.80 -3.84 56.06
CA CYS A 2 36.79 -3.48 54.64
C CYS A 2 35.43 -2.86 54.34
N SER A 3 35.42 -1.71 53.64
CA SER A 3 34.25 -1.27 52.90
C SER A 3 34.15 -2.10 51.63
N SER A 4 33.12 -2.93 51.50
CA SER A 4 32.76 -3.52 50.21
C SER A 4 31.61 -2.71 49.62
N SER A 5 31.97 -1.61 48.95
CA SER A 5 31.18 -1.06 47.86
C SER A 5 31.00 -2.17 46.83
N LEU A 6 29.76 -2.65 46.62
CA LEU A 6 29.46 -3.42 45.43
C LEU A 6 29.82 -2.55 44.20
N PRO A 7 30.66 -3.03 43.29
CA PRO A 7 30.92 -2.32 42.05
C PRO A 7 29.62 -2.24 41.25
N MET A 8 29.32 -1.02 40.80
CA MET A 8 28.28 -0.66 39.85
C MET A 8 28.66 -1.18 38.46
N THR A 9 28.82 -2.49 38.32
CA THR A 9 29.23 -3.17 37.09
C THR A 9 28.00 -3.72 36.37
N LEU A 10 27.75 -3.15 35.18
CA LEU A 10 26.86 -3.67 34.14
C LEU A 10 25.35 -3.72 34.46
N ALA A 11 24.77 -2.59 34.87
CA ALA A 11 23.46 -2.27 34.29
C ALA A 11 23.70 -1.95 32.82
N LEU A 12 23.71 -2.97 31.94
CA LEU A 12 23.39 -2.76 30.53
C LEU A 12 22.09 -1.96 30.55
N ARG A 13 22.17 -0.65 30.26
CA ARG A 13 20.98 0.17 30.08
C ARG A 13 20.26 -0.42 28.88
N LEU A 14 19.32 -1.33 29.13
CA LEU A 14 18.44 -1.89 28.12
C LEU A 14 17.64 -0.71 27.56
N ARG A 15 18.07 -0.22 26.39
CA ARG A 15 17.35 0.81 25.66
C ARG A 15 16.12 0.15 25.03
N PRO A 16 14.97 0.84 24.96
CA PRO A 16 13.90 0.41 24.07
C PRO A 16 14.44 0.21 22.65
N PHE A 17 13.89 -0.75 21.92
CA PHE A 17 14.28 -1.02 20.54
C PHE A 17 13.11 -0.77 19.59
N PHE A 18 13.45 -0.47 18.34
CA PHE A 18 12.56 -0.53 17.20
C PHE A 18 13.21 -1.45 16.17
N LEU A 19 12.54 -2.55 15.83
CA LEU A 19 13.00 -3.51 14.84
C LEU A 19 12.08 -3.45 13.62
N TYR A 20 12.65 -3.14 12.46
CA TYR A 20 11.93 -3.16 11.18
C TYR A 20 12.39 -4.36 10.37
N VAL A 21 11.50 -5.36 10.24
CA VAL A 21 11.74 -6.55 9.41
C VAL A 21 10.96 -6.40 8.11
N ALA A 22 11.66 -6.03 7.04
CA ALA A 22 11.09 -5.87 5.71
C ALA A 22 11.32 -7.15 4.90
N PHE A 23 10.38 -8.09 4.98
CA PHE A 23 10.42 -9.28 4.13
C PHE A 23 10.37 -8.90 2.65
N HIS A 24 11.11 -9.61 1.81
CA HIS A 24 11.00 -9.46 0.35
C HIS A 24 9.86 -10.31 -0.22
N ASP A 25 9.54 -11.44 0.42
CA ASP A 25 8.35 -12.22 0.09
C ASP A 25 7.08 -11.39 0.39
N PRO A 26 6.02 -11.45 -0.45
CA PRO A 26 5.85 -12.30 -1.62
C PRO A 26 6.07 -11.55 -2.95
N HIS A 27 7.14 -10.77 -3.07
CA HIS A 27 7.46 -10.09 -4.32
C HIS A 27 7.71 -11.08 -5.47
N ARG A 28 7.46 -10.63 -6.70
CA ARG A 28 7.78 -11.41 -7.90
C ARG A 28 9.28 -11.59 -8.07
N CYS A 29 9.64 -12.66 -8.75
CA CYS A 29 11.01 -13.07 -8.96
C CYS A 29 11.30 -13.39 -10.45
N GLY A 30 10.26 -13.45 -11.29
CA GLY A 30 10.38 -13.81 -12.70
C GLY A 30 11.28 -12.90 -13.54
N HIS A 31 11.39 -11.60 -13.20
CA HIS A 31 12.30 -10.68 -13.89
C HIS A 31 13.77 -10.86 -13.46
N SER A 32 14.01 -11.01 -12.16
CA SER A 32 15.37 -10.98 -11.58
C SER A 32 16.02 -12.35 -11.47
N HIS A 33 15.28 -13.38 -11.03
CA HIS A 33 15.77 -14.74 -10.79
C HIS A 33 14.77 -15.79 -11.27
N PRO A 34 14.51 -15.87 -12.59
CA PRO A 34 13.47 -16.74 -13.16
C PRO A 34 13.63 -18.23 -12.80
N GLN A 35 14.85 -18.70 -12.51
CA GLN A 35 15.12 -20.07 -12.09
C GLN A 35 14.40 -20.46 -10.79
N TYR A 36 14.09 -19.50 -9.92
CA TYR A 36 13.38 -19.75 -8.65
C TYR A 36 11.86 -19.69 -8.79
N GLY A 37 11.35 -19.50 -10.01
CA GLY A 37 9.92 -19.42 -10.31
C GLY A 37 9.36 -17.99 -10.24
N PRO A 38 8.08 -17.78 -10.60
CA PRO A 38 7.48 -16.45 -10.72
C PRO A 38 7.49 -15.63 -9.43
N PHE A 39 7.49 -16.31 -8.27
CA PHE A 39 7.48 -15.71 -6.93
C PHE A 39 8.63 -16.21 -6.05
N CYS A 40 9.74 -16.67 -6.65
CA CYS A 40 10.87 -17.25 -5.93
C CYS A 40 10.44 -18.44 -5.04
N GLU A 41 9.33 -19.11 -5.39
CA GLU A 41 8.70 -20.16 -4.59
C GLU A 41 9.52 -21.45 -4.55
N LYS A 42 10.58 -21.55 -5.37
CA LYS A 42 11.53 -22.66 -5.36
C LYS A 42 12.78 -22.36 -4.54
N PHE A 43 13.12 -21.09 -4.31
CA PHE A 43 14.35 -20.73 -3.61
C PHE A 43 14.38 -21.33 -2.21
N GLY A 44 15.38 -22.18 -1.92
CA GLY A 44 15.55 -22.83 -0.63
C GLY A 44 14.67 -24.07 -0.39
N ASN A 45 13.97 -24.58 -1.41
CA ASN A 45 13.01 -25.69 -1.25
C ASN A 45 13.66 -27.08 -1.11
N GLY A 46 14.98 -27.18 -1.21
CA GLY A 46 15.74 -28.44 -1.13
C GLY A 46 15.90 -29.17 -2.47
N GLU A 47 15.29 -28.70 -3.56
CA GLU A 47 15.52 -29.25 -4.90
C GLU A 47 16.93 -28.93 -5.42
N SER A 48 17.39 -29.72 -6.39
CA SER A 48 18.71 -29.54 -7.01
C SER A 48 18.86 -28.13 -7.59
N GLY A 49 19.92 -27.43 -7.17
CA GLY A 49 20.22 -26.07 -7.62
C GLY A 49 19.44 -24.95 -6.91
N MET A 50 18.52 -25.29 -5.99
CA MET A 50 17.67 -24.31 -5.31
C MET A 50 18.17 -23.92 -3.91
N GLY A 51 19.11 -24.71 -3.34
CA GLY A 51 19.55 -24.56 -1.96
C GLY A 51 18.51 -25.06 -0.96
N TRP A 52 18.77 -24.88 0.33
CA TRP A 52 17.89 -25.33 1.41
C TRP A 52 17.82 -24.28 2.52
N ILE A 53 16.60 -23.87 2.87
CA ILE A 53 16.33 -23.05 4.06
C ILE A 53 15.85 -24.02 5.15
N PRO A 54 16.65 -24.29 6.20
CA PRO A 54 16.34 -25.32 7.20
C PRO A 54 15.02 -25.11 7.94
N ASP A 55 14.69 -23.84 8.22
CA ASP A 55 13.52 -23.46 9.00
C ASP A 55 12.26 -23.26 8.16
N TRP A 56 12.35 -23.44 6.83
CA TRP A 56 11.21 -23.36 5.94
C TRP A 56 10.74 -24.76 5.54
N GLN A 57 9.45 -25.02 5.76
CA GLN A 57 8.74 -26.19 5.25
C GLN A 57 7.92 -25.76 4.03
N PRO A 58 8.34 -26.07 2.79
CA PRO A 58 7.61 -25.67 1.59
C PRO A 58 6.17 -26.21 1.58
N GLN A 59 5.20 -25.32 1.36
CA GLN A 59 3.80 -25.67 1.17
C GLN A 59 3.42 -25.40 -0.28
N HIS A 60 3.16 -26.45 -1.05
CA HIS A 60 2.81 -26.33 -2.46
C HIS A 60 1.30 -26.31 -2.64
N TYR A 61 0.84 -25.45 -3.55
CA TYR A 61 -0.57 -25.28 -3.89
C TYR A 61 -0.82 -25.66 -5.36
N THR A 62 -1.97 -26.25 -5.65
CA THR A 62 -2.46 -26.48 -7.00
C THR A 62 -3.33 -25.31 -7.47
N SER A 63 -3.59 -25.23 -8.78
CA SER A 63 -4.45 -24.20 -9.39
C SER A 63 -5.90 -24.21 -8.90
N GLU A 64 -6.35 -25.32 -8.32
CA GLU A 64 -7.69 -25.51 -7.77
C GLU A 64 -7.79 -25.07 -6.32
N GLN A 65 -6.66 -24.96 -5.62
CA GLN A 65 -6.60 -24.57 -4.20
C GLN A 65 -6.52 -23.05 -4.00
N VAL A 66 -6.32 -22.28 -5.06
CA VAL A 66 -6.21 -20.83 -4.98
C VAL A 66 -7.55 -20.12 -5.17
N THR A 67 -7.75 -19.05 -4.41
CA THR A 67 -8.85 -18.12 -4.65
C THR A 67 -8.39 -17.09 -5.67
N VAL A 68 -9.11 -16.95 -6.78
CA VAL A 68 -8.83 -15.93 -7.81
C VAL A 68 -9.53 -14.62 -7.41
N PRO A 69 -8.81 -13.54 -7.08
CA PRO A 69 -9.43 -12.25 -6.81
C PRO A 69 -10.18 -11.73 -8.04
N HIS A 70 -11.28 -11.01 -7.86
CA HIS A 70 -12.15 -10.57 -8.97
C HIS A 70 -11.41 -9.76 -10.06
N PHE A 71 -10.37 -9.03 -9.66
CA PHE A 71 -9.55 -8.19 -10.54
C PHE A 71 -8.44 -8.95 -11.27
N VAL A 72 -8.26 -10.25 -11.01
CA VAL A 72 -7.30 -11.11 -11.68
C VAL A 72 -8.02 -11.92 -12.77
N PRO A 73 -7.51 -11.99 -14.01
CA PRO A 73 -8.11 -12.82 -15.05
C PRO A 73 -8.19 -14.29 -14.63
N ASP A 74 -9.37 -14.90 -14.67
CA ASP A 74 -9.53 -16.31 -14.28
C ASP A 74 -9.11 -17.25 -15.42
N THR A 75 -7.80 -17.48 -15.53
CA THR A 75 -7.18 -18.34 -16.54
C THR A 75 -6.19 -19.31 -15.90
N PRO A 76 -5.82 -20.42 -16.57
CA PRO A 76 -4.81 -21.35 -16.05
C PRO A 76 -3.47 -20.67 -15.74
N ALA A 77 -3.07 -19.67 -16.53
CA ALA A 77 -1.84 -18.91 -16.29
C ALA A 77 -1.91 -18.15 -14.96
N SER A 78 -2.99 -17.40 -14.72
CA SER A 78 -3.17 -16.65 -13.47
C SER A 78 -3.29 -17.56 -12.25
N ARG A 79 -3.97 -18.71 -12.37
CA ARG A 79 -4.10 -19.68 -11.28
C ARG A 79 -2.76 -20.31 -10.89
N ALA A 80 -1.92 -20.64 -11.88
CA ALA A 80 -0.56 -21.12 -11.62
C ALA A 80 0.31 -20.04 -10.96
N ASP A 81 0.18 -18.79 -11.41
CA ASP A 81 0.87 -17.63 -10.84
C ASP A 81 0.46 -17.39 -9.38
N LEU A 82 -0.84 -17.48 -9.06
CA LEU A 82 -1.38 -17.41 -7.70
C LEU A 82 -0.91 -18.58 -6.82
N ALA A 83 -0.80 -19.80 -7.37
CA ALA A 83 -0.34 -20.97 -6.61
C ALA A 83 1.13 -20.84 -6.19
N ALA A 84 1.97 -20.30 -7.09
CA ALA A 84 3.34 -19.92 -6.76
C ALA A 84 3.36 -18.83 -5.67
N GLN A 85 2.51 -17.80 -5.81
CA GLN A 85 2.39 -16.75 -4.79
C GLN A 85 2.00 -17.31 -3.40
N TYR A 86 1.03 -18.23 -3.32
CA TYR A 86 0.58 -18.83 -2.05
C TYR A 86 1.70 -19.63 -1.36
N THR A 87 2.53 -20.32 -2.15
CA THR A 87 3.71 -21.03 -1.65
C THR A 87 4.69 -20.06 -0.99
N THR A 88 4.97 -18.93 -1.65
CA THR A 88 5.85 -17.89 -1.11
C THR A 88 5.24 -17.15 0.09
N ILE A 89 3.92 -16.89 0.09
CA ILE A 89 3.22 -16.34 1.26
C ILE A 89 3.34 -17.29 2.47
N SER A 90 3.31 -18.60 2.25
CA SER A 90 3.51 -19.58 3.33
C SER A 90 4.94 -19.56 3.89
N ARG A 91 5.93 -19.18 3.08
CA ARG A 91 7.30 -18.91 3.55
C ARG A 91 7.36 -17.63 4.38
N LEU A 92 6.71 -16.55 3.92
CA LEU A 92 6.57 -15.30 4.67
C LEU A 92 5.94 -15.55 6.05
N ASP A 93 4.83 -16.28 6.10
CA ASP A 93 4.11 -16.61 7.34
C ASP A 93 5.01 -17.36 8.35
N GLN A 94 5.75 -18.38 7.89
CA GLN A 94 6.74 -19.07 8.72
C GLN A 94 7.84 -18.13 9.20
N GLY A 95 8.33 -17.22 8.34
CA GLY A 95 9.30 -16.19 8.71
C GLY A 95 8.81 -15.24 9.80
N ILE A 96 7.54 -14.83 9.75
CA ILE A 96 6.90 -14.05 10.81
C ILE A 96 6.88 -14.86 12.11
N GLY A 97 6.50 -16.14 12.04
CA GLY A 97 6.49 -17.05 13.18
C GLY A 97 7.87 -17.17 13.86
N LEU A 98 8.94 -17.27 13.08
CA LEU A 98 10.32 -17.29 13.58
C LEU A 98 10.68 -15.99 14.29
N VAL A 99 10.44 -14.84 13.66
CA VAL A 99 10.71 -13.52 14.28
C VAL A 99 9.98 -13.38 15.62
N LEU A 100 8.71 -13.75 15.67
CA LEU A 100 7.93 -13.70 16.91
C LEU A 100 8.43 -14.70 17.97
N SER A 101 8.96 -15.87 17.57
CA SER A 101 9.59 -16.81 18.51
C SER A 101 10.87 -16.23 19.10
N GLU A 102 11.73 -15.65 18.28
CA GLU A 102 12.98 -15.02 18.73
C GLU A 102 12.69 -13.88 19.72
N LEU A 103 11.69 -13.03 19.45
CA LEU A 103 11.26 -12.00 20.40
C LEU A 103 10.83 -12.61 21.75
N ARG A 104 10.05 -13.69 21.73
CA ARG A 104 9.58 -14.37 22.94
C ARG A 104 10.72 -15.03 23.70
N GLU A 105 11.63 -15.71 23.02
CA GLU A 105 12.79 -16.40 23.59
C GLU A 105 13.79 -15.42 24.19
N ALA A 106 13.92 -14.23 23.60
CA ALA A 106 14.67 -13.11 24.17
C ALA A 106 13.97 -12.43 25.38
N GLY A 107 12.76 -12.85 25.74
CA GLY A 107 11.99 -12.29 26.85
C GLY A 107 11.17 -11.03 26.51
N HIS A 108 11.07 -10.66 25.24
CA HIS A 108 10.40 -9.44 24.74
C HIS A 108 8.99 -9.68 24.16
N GLY A 109 8.40 -10.85 24.43
CA GLY A 109 7.06 -11.18 23.94
C GLY A 109 5.93 -10.33 24.54
N ASN A 110 6.13 -9.77 25.73
CA ASN A 110 5.09 -9.07 26.51
C ASN A 110 5.36 -7.57 26.69
N ASP A 111 6.40 -7.01 26.08
CA ASP A 111 6.76 -5.59 26.15
C ASP A 111 6.90 -4.94 24.76
N THR A 112 6.53 -5.66 23.69
CA THR A 112 6.71 -5.22 22.30
C THR A 112 5.36 -5.00 21.61
N LEU A 113 5.14 -3.79 21.08
CA LEU A 113 4.10 -3.51 20.09
C LEU A 113 4.49 -4.16 18.75
N VAL A 114 3.63 -5.02 18.22
CA VAL A 114 3.82 -5.68 16.91
C VAL A 114 2.84 -5.09 15.91
N ILE A 115 3.35 -4.61 14.78
CA ILE A 115 2.56 -4.14 13.64
C ILE A 115 2.97 -4.98 12.42
N TYR A 116 2.00 -5.60 11.75
CA TYR A 116 2.19 -6.28 10.47
C TYR A 116 1.35 -5.59 9.39
N SER A 117 1.99 -5.32 8.26
CA SER A 117 1.35 -4.74 7.07
C SER A 117 2.12 -5.12 5.80
N SER A 118 1.54 -4.83 4.64
CA SER A 118 2.23 -4.76 3.35
C SER A 118 2.39 -3.29 2.90
N ASP A 119 3.26 -3.05 1.92
CA ASP A 119 3.60 -1.73 1.37
C ASP A 119 2.69 -1.30 0.22
N ASN A 120 2.22 -2.25 -0.59
CA ASN A 120 1.25 -2.05 -1.67
C ASN A 120 0.53 -3.34 -2.05
N GLY A 121 -0.56 -3.20 -2.81
CA GLY A 121 -1.34 -4.31 -3.33
C GLY A 121 -0.55 -5.28 -4.23
N ILE A 122 -1.13 -6.46 -4.46
CA ILE A 122 -0.47 -7.60 -5.13
C ILE A 122 -0.07 -7.29 -6.60
N PRO A 123 0.99 -7.92 -7.14
CA PRO A 123 1.53 -7.61 -8.48
C PRO A 123 0.73 -8.31 -9.61
N PHE A 124 -0.55 -7.94 -9.73
CA PHE A 124 -1.52 -8.44 -10.71
C PHE A 124 -2.30 -7.26 -11.35
N PRO A 125 -3.08 -7.46 -12.44
CA PRO A 125 -3.88 -6.39 -13.04
C PRO A 125 -4.75 -5.65 -12.00
N ASN A 126 -4.90 -4.33 -12.13
CA ASN A 126 -5.55 -3.44 -11.13
C ASN A 126 -4.92 -3.39 -9.73
N GLY A 127 -3.91 -4.22 -9.43
CA GLY A 127 -3.19 -4.27 -8.16
C GLY A 127 -2.08 -3.22 -8.08
N ARG A 128 -0.84 -3.66 -7.76
CA ARG A 128 0.36 -2.81 -7.67
C ARG A 128 0.40 -1.74 -8.77
N THR A 129 0.83 -0.53 -8.41
CA THR A 129 0.88 0.69 -9.24
C THR A 129 -0.47 1.40 -9.47
N ASN A 130 -1.60 0.88 -9.01
CA ASN A 130 -2.90 1.52 -9.13
C ASN A 130 -3.36 2.15 -7.81
N LEU A 131 -4.17 3.21 -7.89
CA LEU A 131 -4.93 3.73 -6.73
C LEU A 131 -6.37 3.18 -6.66
N TYR A 132 -6.63 2.07 -7.35
CA TYR A 132 -7.82 1.23 -7.11
C TYR A 132 -7.65 0.44 -5.81
N HIS A 133 -8.73 -0.12 -5.28
CA HIS A 133 -8.73 -0.87 -4.03
C HIS A 133 -7.65 -1.96 -4.00
N ALA A 134 -7.57 -2.75 -5.07
CA ALA A 134 -6.62 -3.85 -5.19
C ALA A 134 -5.15 -3.43 -5.13
N GLY A 135 -4.85 -2.14 -5.37
CA GLY A 135 -3.49 -1.59 -5.34
C GLY A 135 -3.09 -0.91 -4.02
N ILE A 136 -4.07 -0.61 -3.14
CA ILE A 136 -3.83 0.18 -1.91
C ILE A 136 -4.43 -0.43 -0.64
N ALA A 137 -5.17 -1.54 -0.76
CA ALA A 137 -5.77 -2.22 0.38
C ALA A 137 -4.79 -3.22 0.97
N GLU A 138 -4.21 -2.84 2.12
CA GLU A 138 -3.18 -3.61 2.78
C GLU A 138 -3.73 -4.39 3.98
N PRO A 139 -3.19 -5.59 4.29
CA PRO A 139 -3.41 -6.19 5.59
C PRO A 139 -2.85 -5.26 6.67
N MET A 140 -3.53 -5.15 7.81
CA MET A 140 -3.05 -4.39 8.96
C MET A 140 -3.41 -5.12 10.24
N LEU A 141 -2.40 -5.66 10.92
CA LEU A 141 -2.55 -6.26 12.25
C LEU A 141 -1.74 -5.45 13.25
N VAL A 142 -2.36 -5.07 14.36
CA VAL A 142 -1.70 -4.33 15.44
C VAL A 142 -1.95 -5.08 16.74
N HIS A 143 -0.88 -5.53 17.38
CA HIS A 143 -0.90 -6.27 18.63
C HIS A 143 -0.10 -5.49 19.69
N SER A 144 -0.80 -4.93 20.67
CA SER A 144 -0.20 -4.29 21.84
C SER A 144 -0.35 -5.20 23.07
N PRO A 145 0.73 -5.46 23.82
CA PRO A 145 0.66 -6.21 25.07
C PRO A 145 -0.08 -5.45 26.19
N GLU A 146 -0.19 -4.13 26.08
CA GLU A 146 -0.85 -3.27 27.07
C GLU A 146 -2.36 -3.08 26.79
N HIS A 147 -2.78 -3.24 25.53
CA HIS A 147 -4.16 -3.00 25.09
C HIS A 147 -4.79 -4.30 24.57
N THR A 148 -5.30 -5.12 25.49
CA THR A 148 -5.79 -6.48 25.18
C THR A 148 -7.31 -6.56 24.92
N ALA A 149 -8.06 -5.49 25.19
CA ALA A 149 -9.53 -5.47 25.15
C ALA A 149 -10.14 -5.86 23.79
N ARG A 150 -9.38 -5.68 22.70
CA ARG A 150 -9.83 -5.94 21.32
C ARG A 150 -9.00 -6.97 20.57
N TRP A 151 -8.19 -7.77 21.27
CA TRP A 151 -7.51 -8.89 20.64
C TRP A 151 -8.51 -9.85 19.96
N GLY A 152 -8.19 -10.27 18.74
CA GLY A 152 -9.06 -11.13 17.92
C GLY A 152 -10.28 -10.43 17.31
N GLN A 153 -10.46 -9.12 17.50
CA GLN A 153 -11.55 -8.36 16.87
C GLN A 153 -11.13 -7.77 15.51
N VAL A 154 -12.13 -7.40 14.72
CA VAL A 154 -11.96 -6.69 13.44
C VAL A 154 -12.46 -5.25 13.58
N SER A 155 -11.64 -4.30 13.15
CA SER A 155 -12.01 -2.87 13.09
C SER A 155 -12.62 -2.52 11.72
N GLN A 156 -13.56 -1.57 11.70
CA GLN A 156 -14.11 -0.99 10.47
C GLN A 156 -13.57 0.43 10.21
N SER A 157 -12.69 0.91 11.09
CA SER A 157 -12.06 2.23 11.01
C SER A 157 -11.12 2.30 9.81
N TYR A 158 -11.20 3.38 9.04
CA TYR A 158 -10.32 3.60 7.90
C TYR A 158 -8.99 4.13 8.40
N VAL A 159 -7.91 3.41 8.09
CA VAL A 159 -6.53 3.72 8.47
C VAL A 159 -5.63 3.79 7.23
N SER A 160 -4.44 4.36 7.38
CA SER A 160 -3.42 4.48 6.34
C SER A 160 -2.07 4.03 6.86
N LEU A 161 -1.15 3.61 5.98
CA LEU A 161 0.25 3.42 6.37
C LEU A 161 0.90 4.71 6.91
N LEU A 162 0.37 5.89 6.55
CA LEU A 162 0.76 7.17 7.13
C LEU A 162 0.51 7.26 8.65
N ASP A 163 -0.31 6.37 9.21
CA ASP A 163 -0.61 6.28 10.62
C ASP A 163 0.44 5.48 11.41
N ILE A 164 1.32 4.71 10.74
CA ILE A 164 2.34 3.89 11.42
C ILE A 164 3.33 4.77 12.19
N THR A 165 3.93 5.77 11.54
CA THR A 165 4.87 6.69 12.19
C THR A 165 4.28 7.38 13.44
N PRO A 166 3.11 8.06 13.37
CA PRO A 166 2.53 8.65 14.57
C PRO A 166 2.13 7.61 15.62
N THR A 167 1.75 6.38 15.24
CA THR A 167 1.48 5.28 16.20
C THR A 167 2.75 4.86 16.94
N VAL A 168 3.87 4.67 16.24
CA VAL A 168 5.15 4.29 16.85
C VAL A 168 5.69 5.40 17.75
N LEU A 169 5.57 6.66 17.32
CA LEU A 169 5.96 7.82 18.13
C LEU A 169 5.11 7.92 19.41
N ASP A 170 3.79 7.71 19.31
CA ASP A 170 2.87 7.68 20.44
C ASP A 170 3.21 6.55 21.42
N TRP A 171 3.50 5.34 20.91
CA TRP A 171 3.92 4.19 21.73
C TRP A 171 5.17 4.48 22.57
N PHE A 172 6.14 5.21 22.01
CA PHE A 172 7.34 5.62 22.73
C PHE A 172 7.22 6.97 23.44
N SER A 173 6.04 7.61 23.43
CA SER A 173 5.81 8.95 23.98
C SER A 173 6.78 10.02 23.42
N ILE A 174 7.09 9.94 22.13
CA ILE A 174 7.99 10.86 21.44
C ILE A 174 7.16 11.89 20.66
N PRO A 175 7.27 13.20 20.97
CA PRO A 175 6.57 14.21 20.18
C PRO A 175 7.21 14.34 18.79
N TYR A 176 6.38 14.57 17.76
CA TYR A 176 6.88 14.91 16.43
C TYR A 176 7.52 16.30 16.46
N PRO A 177 8.78 16.48 16.00
CA PRO A 177 9.46 17.75 16.09
C PRO A 177 8.83 18.80 15.17
N THR A 178 8.92 20.07 15.56
CA THR A 178 8.58 21.20 14.69
C THR A 178 9.80 21.55 13.83
N TYR A 179 9.69 21.32 12.52
CA TYR A 179 10.73 21.68 11.56
C TYR A 179 10.12 21.97 10.18
N SER A 180 10.93 22.50 9.28
CA SER A 180 10.57 22.78 7.89
C SER A 180 11.56 22.11 6.95
N ILE A 181 11.08 21.55 5.84
CA ILE A 181 11.95 21.00 4.78
C ILE A 181 12.40 22.14 3.84
N PHE A 182 11.45 23.00 3.43
CA PHE A 182 11.70 24.09 2.49
C PHE A 182 11.34 25.44 3.12
N GLY A 183 12.36 26.27 3.38
CA GLY A 183 12.17 27.61 3.97
C GLY A 183 11.67 27.57 5.42
N LYS A 184 11.55 28.73 6.07
CA LYS A 184 11.14 28.81 7.49
C LYS A 184 9.62 28.85 7.71
N ASP A 185 8.84 29.01 6.64
CA ASP A 185 7.42 29.40 6.74
C ASP A 185 6.45 28.22 6.56
N LYS A 186 6.95 27.03 6.16
CA LYS A 186 6.15 25.81 5.98
C LYS A 186 6.62 24.72 6.93
N VAL A 187 5.90 24.56 8.04
CA VAL A 187 6.19 23.52 9.04
C VAL A 187 5.64 22.19 8.56
N VAL A 188 6.45 21.12 8.64
CA VAL A 188 6.00 19.77 8.32
C VAL A 188 4.98 19.31 9.37
N GLN A 189 3.86 18.78 8.89
CA GLN A 189 2.82 18.20 9.75
C GLN A 189 2.46 16.81 9.26
N LEU A 190 2.38 15.85 10.19
CA LEU A 190 1.83 14.53 9.90
C LEU A 190 0.31 14.67 9.72
N THR A 191 -0.22 14.07 8.65
CA THR A 191 -1.67 13.98 8.42
C THR A 191 -2.27 12.66 8.89
N GLY A 192 -1.42 11.66 9.13
CA GLY A 192 -1.78 10.44 9.85
C GLY A 192 -1.99 10.67 11.34
N ARG A 193 -2.49 9.66 12.03
CA ARG A 193 -2.82 9.66 13.46
C ARG A 193 -2.36 8.37 14.14
N SER A 194 -2.21 8.39 15.46
CA SER A 194 -1.98 7.15 16.21
C SER A 194 -3.20 6.21 16.12
N ILE A 195 -2.93 4.93 15.89
CA ILE A 195 -3.93 3.84 15.89
C ILE A 195 -4.16 3.28 17.30
N LEU A 196 -3.32 3.60 18.29
CA LEU A 196 -3.46 3.08 19.67
C LEU A 196 -4.87 3.26 20.26
N PRO A 197 -5.59 4.39 20.06
CA PRO A 197 -6.97 4.53 20.53
C PRO A 197 -7.93 3.46 19.97
N ALA A 198 -7.69 2.98 18.75
CA ALA A 198 -8.51 1.94 18.12
C ALA A 198 -8.37 0.56 18.79
N LEU A 199 -7.26 0.34 19.51
CA LEU A 199 -7.03 -0.88 20.29
C LEU A 199 -7.91 -0.95 21.55
N VAL A 200 -8.44 0.19 22.00
CA VAL A 200 -9.31 0.30 23.17
C VAL A 200 -10.79 0.34 22.74
N CYS A 201 -11.13 1.18 21.77
CA CYS A 201 -12.50 1.34 21.29
C CYS A 201 -12.56 1.66 19.80
N GLU A 202 -13.65 1.27 19.13
CA GLU A 202 -13.84 1.53 17.70
C GLU A 202 -13.88 3.02 17.40
N GLN A 203 -13.18 3.40 16.33
CA GLN A 203 -13.03 4.80 15.96
C GLN A 203 -13.93 5.14 14.77
N PRO A 204 -14.51 6.35 14.71
CA PRO A 204 -15.36 6.76 13.59
C PRO A 204 -14.52 7.23 12.38
N TRP A 205 -13.31 6.70 12.18
CA TRP A 205 -12.43 7.12 11.11
C TRP A 205 -12.94 6.57 9.78
N SER A 206 -13.15 7.46 8.81
CA SER A 206 -13.83 7.12 7.57
C SER A 206 -13.20 7.77 6.35
N THR A 207 -11.94 8.21 6.44
CA THR A 207 -11.26 8.88 5.33
C THR A 207 -9.78 8.50 5.26
N ALA A 208 -9.33 8.08 4.09
CA ALA A 208 -7.93 7.82 3.76
C ALA A 208 -7.57 8.47 2.42
N PHE A 209 -6.31 8.87 2.27
CA PHE A 209 -5.78 9.52 1.06
C PHE A 209 -4.62 8.74 0.49
N SER A 210 -4.44 8.81 -0.84
CA SER A 210 -3.32 8.19 -1.54
C SER A 210 -2.78 9.12 -2.63
N SER A 211 -1.48 9.06 -2.86
CA SER A 211 -0.78 9.87 -3.86
C SER A 211 0.31 9.05 -4.53
N GLN A 212 0.33 9.05 -5.87
CA GLN A 212 1.36 8.41 -6.68
C GLN A 212 1.76 9.36 -7.81
N SER A 213 3.04 9.44 -8.14
CA SER A 213 3.54 10.31 -9.23
C SER A 213 4.26 9.50 -10.30
N HIS A 214 5.26 8.72 -9.88
CA HIS A 214 5.99 7.78 -10.73
C HIS A 214 5.95 6.39 -10.08
N HIS A 215 6.31 5.37 -10.86
CA HIS A 215 6.75 4.08 -10.33
C HIS A 215 8.20 3.84 -10.75
N GLU A 216 8.44 3.36 -11.97
CA GLU A 216 9.74 3.56 -12.64
C GLU A 216 9.84 5.01 -13.14
N VAL A 217 11.06 5.48 -13.39
CA VAL A 217 11.29 6.86 -13.87
C VAL A 217 10.62 7.13 -15.23
N THR A 218 10.44 6.11 -16.05
CA THR A 218 9.76 6.17 -17.35
C THR A 218 8.23 6.14 -17.23
N MET A 219 7.69 5.82 -16.05
CA MET A 219 6.27 5.65 -15.79
C MET A 219 5.66 6.89 -15.13
N TYR A 220 5.63 8.01 -15.86
CA TYR A 220 4.99 9.25 -15.38
C TYR A 220 3.46 9.20 -15.59
N TYR A 221 2.74 8.74 -14.57
CA TYR A 221 1.27 8.73 -14.54
C TYR A 221 0.76 9.15 -13.15
N PRO A 222 0.77 10.45 -12.83
CA PRO A 222 0.39 10.90 -11.50
C PRO A 222 -1.09 10.69 -11.21
N MET A 223 -1.38 10.14 -10.04
CA MET A 223 -2.72 9.88 -9.54
C MET A 223 -2.86 10.41 -8.12
N ARG A 224 -4.06 10.89 -7.78
CA ARG A 224 -4.45 11.32 -6.43
C ARG A 224 -5.78 10.69 -6.07
N ALA A 225 -5.92 10.16 -4.87
CA ALA A 225 -7.13 9.49 -4.47
C ALA A 225 -7.57 9.83 -3.05
N VAL A 226 -8.89 9.76 -2.83
CA VAL A 226 -9.51 9.81 -1.51
C VAL A 226 -10.58 8.74 -1.42
N HIS A 227 -10.51 7.94 -0.35
CA HIS A 227 -11.57 7.03 0.08
C HIS A 227 -12.27 7.68 1.26
N SER A 228 -13.57 7.94 1.16
CA SER A 228 -14.35 8.65 2.17
C SER A 228 -15.74 8.02 2.30
N LEU A 229 -16.05 7.45 3.47
CA LEU A 229 -17.21 6.58 3.67
C LEU A 229 -17.21 5.48 2.59
N GLN A 230 -18.35 5.19 1.97
CA GLN A 230 -18.45 4.20 0.89
C GLN A 230 -17.89 4.64 -0.47
N TYR A 231 -17.37 5.87 -0.61
CA TYR A 231 -17.00 6.40 -1.92
C TYR A 231 -15.49 6.49 -2.11
N ARG A 232 -15.01 6.08 -3.30
CA ARG A 232 -13.62 6.25 -3.73
C ARG A 232 -13.56 7.17 -4.94
N LEU A 233 -12.69 8.17 -4.87
CA LEU A 233 -12.42 9.09 -5.97
C LEU A 233 -10.95 8.97 -6.35
N VAL A 234 -10.69 8.77 -7.64
CA VAL A 234 -9.35 8.82 -8.24
C VAL A 234 -9.30 9.97 -9.26
N HIS A 235 -8.22 10.76 -9.21
CA HIS A 235 -7.87 11.78 -10.19
C HIS A 235 -6.66 11.31 -10.98
N ASN A 236 -6.86 10.99 -12.26
CA ASN A 236 -5.79 10.65 -13.19
C ASN A 236 -5.30 11.94 -13.86
N ILE A 237 -4.16 12.48 -13.41
CA ILE A 237 -3.65 13.77 -13.91
C ILE A 237 -3.27 13.65 -15.39
N GLN A 238 -2.67 12.52 -15.80
CA GLN A 238 -2.22 12.26 -17.16
C GLN A 238 -3.16 11.32 -17.94
N PHE A 239 -4.47 11.41 -17.70
CA PHE A 239 -5.49 10.48 -18.23
C PHE A 239 -5.53 10.33 -19.76
N LYS A 240 -5.08 11.34 -20.52
CA LYS A 240 -5.04 11.29 -22.00
C LYS A 240 -3.95 10.36 -22.55
N MET A 241 -2.97 9.98 -21.75
CA MET A 241 -1.94 9.00 -22.12
C MET A 241 -2.32 7.61 -21.60
N PRO A 242 -1.85 6.52 -22.23
CA PRO A 242 -2.06 5.19 -21.69
C PRO A 242 -1.39 5.03 -20.32
N PHE A 243 -2.05 4.32 -19.42
CA PHE A 243 -1.48 3.86 -18.15
C PHE A 243 -0.21 3.02 -18.42
N PRO A 244 0.93 3.35 -17.81
CA PRO A 244 2.18 2.64 -18.07
C PRO A 244 2.22 1.29 -17.34
N ILE A 245 2.99 0.34 -17.86
CA ILE A 245 3.22 -0.99 -17.28
C ILE A 245 4.69 -1.11 -16.90
N ASP A 246 4.96 -1.55 -15.67
CA ASP A 246 6.31 -1.79 -15.19
C ASP A 246 6.92 -3.07 -15.79
N GLN A 247 8.25 -3.11 -15.88
CA GLN A 247 9.00 -4.16 -16.57
C GLN A 247 8.83 -5.52 -15.90
N ASP A 248 8.79 -5.53 -14.56
CA ASP A 248 8.60 -6.73 -13.76
C ASP A 248 7.23 -7.36 -14.03
N PHE A 249 6.16 -6.55 -13.95
CA PHE A 249 4.79 -7.03 -14.16
C PHE A 249 4.52 -7.39 -15.62
N TYR A 250 5.12 -6.68 -16.57
CA TYR A 250 4.99 -6.99 -18.00
C TYR A 250 5.35 -8.45 -18.30
N LEU A 251 6.42 -8.95 -17.68
CA LEU A 251 6.91 -10.32 -17.87
C LEU A 251 6.13 -11.38 -17.09
N SER A 252 5.17 -10.99 -16.25
CA SER A 252 4.39 -11.96 -15.48
C SER A 252 3.58 -12.90 -16.39
N PRO A 253 3.45 -14.19 -16.04
CA PRO A 253 2.62 -15.13 -16.79
C PRO A 253 1.18 -14.63 -16.97
N THR A 254 0.63 -14.00 -15.93
CA THR A 254 -0.71 -13.41 -15.95
C THR A 254 -0.85 -12.30 -17.00
N PHE A 255 0.08 -11.34 -17.03
CA PHE A 255 -0.01 -10.21 -17.98
C PHE A 255 0.29 -10.67 -19.41
N GLN A 256 1.23 -11.60 -19.60
CA GLN A 256 1.50 -12.20 -20.91
C GLN A 256 0.29 -12.96 -21.48
N ASP A 257 -0.41 -13.75 -20.66
CA ASP A 257 -1.65 -14.42 -21.10
C ASP A 257 -2.75 -13.41 -21.45
N LEU A 258 -2.91 -12.36 -20.63
CA LEU A 258 -3.87 -11.28 -20.89
C LEU A 258 -3.57 -10.56 -22.23
N LEU A 259 -2.31 -10.22 -22.51
CA LEU A 259 -1.88 -9.62 -23.77
C LEU A 259 -2.16 -10.54 -24.96
N ASN A 260 -1.73 -11.81 -24.86
CA ASN A 260 -1.88 -12.79 -25.93
C ASN A 260 -3.34 -13.09 -26.27
N ARG A 261 -4.21 -13.19 -25.25
CA ARG A 261 -5.66 -13.35 -25.44
C ARG A 261 -6.26 -12.13 -26.11
N THR A 262 -5.93 -10.94 -25.63
CA THR A 262 -6.40 -9.68 -26.22
C THR A 262 -6.01 -9.57 -27.69
N GLN A 263 -4.74 -9.79 -28.02
CA GLN A 263 -4.24 -9.71 -29.40
C GLN A 263 -4.88 -10.75 -30.33
N SER A 264 -5.19 -11.93 -29.80
CA SER A 264 -5.82 -13.02 -30.55
C SER A 264 -7.36 -12.95 -30.54
N SER A 265 -7.95 -11.88 -30.00
CA SER A 265 -9.41 -11.74 -29.81
C SER A 265 -10.06 -12.93 -29.08
N ARG A 266 -9.31 -13.56 -28.17
CA ARG A 266 -9.82 -14.64 -27.30
C ARG A 266 -10.38 -14.05 -26.00
N PRO A 267 -11.37 -14.70 -25.37
CA PRO A 267 -11.85 -14.28 -24.05
C PRO A 267 -10.70 -14.16 -23.04
N THR A 268 -10.60 -13.00 -22.41
CA THR A 268 -9.58 -12.68 -21.39
C THR A 268 -9.96 -13.20 -20.01
N HIS A 269 -11.26 -13.43 -19.76
CA HIS A 269 -11.81 -13.77 -18.44
C HIS A 269 -11.44 -12.74 -17.35
N TRP A 270 -11.29 -11.48 -17.77
CA TRP A 270 -11.01 -10.36 -16.89
C TRP A 270 -12.23 -9.42 -16.84
N GLU A 271 -12.44 -8.75 -15.71
CA GLU A 271 -13.55 -7.81 -15.49
C GLU A 271 -13.40 -6.49 -16.26
N LYS A 272 -12.24 -6.26 -16.88
CA LYS A 272 -11.92 -5.11 -17.74
C LYS A 272 -11.32 -5.58 -19.07
N SER A 273 -11.14 -4.64 -19.99
CA SER A 273 -10.30 -4.76 -21.17
C SER A 273 -8.99 -3.98 -21.01
N LEU A 274 -7.96 -4.34 -21.79
CA LEU A 274 -6.72 -3.54 -21.84
C LEU A 274 -6.98 -2.11 -22.32
N GLN A 275 -7.97 -1.89 -23.18
CA GLN A 275 -8.33 -0.55 -23.63
C GLN A 275 -8.80 0.33 -22.47
N GLU A 276 -9.69 -0.18 -21.62
CA GLU A 276 -10.17 0.52 -20.42
C GLU A 276 -9.07 0.66 -19.37
N TYR A 277 -8.16 -0.30 -19.28
CA TYR A 277 -7.04 -0.24 -18.34
C TYR A 277 -6.02 0.83 -18.70
N TYR A 278 -5.72 0.97 -20.00
CA TYR A 278 -4.78 1.97 -20.50
C TYR A 278 -5.41 3.36 -20.53
N TYR A 279 -6.61 3.52 -21.09
CA TYR A 279 -7.22 4.83 -21.30
C TYR A 279 -8.34 5.07 -20.30
N ARG A 280 -7.98 5.74 -19.20
CA ARG A 280 -8.87 6.00 -18.07
C ARG A 280 -9.50 7.39 -18.16
N GLU A 281 -10.61 7.57 -17.48
CA GLU A 281 -11.23 8.88 -17.30
C GLU A 281 -10.40 9.77 -16.36
N ARG A 282 -10.48 11.10 -16.54
CA ARG A 282 -9.79 12.06 -15.63
C ARG A 282 -10.23 11.88 -14.19
N TRP A 283 -11.52 11.68 -13.98
CA TRP A 283 -12.13 11.48 -12.67
C TRP A 283 -12.87 10.15 -12.67
N GLU A 284 -12.51 9.30 -11.72
CA GLU A 284 -13.16 8.02 -11.48
C GLU A 284 -13.78 8.03 -10.09
N LEU A 285 -15.11 7.99 -10.01
CA LEU A 285 -15.86 7.95 -8.75
C LEU A 285 -16.57 6.60 -8.64
N PHE A 286 -16.33 5.88 -7.55
CA PHE A 286 -16.94 4.58 -7.28
C PHE A 286 -17.70 4.59 -5.96
N ASN A 287 -18.82 3.86 -5.90
CA ASN A 287 -19.45 3.47 -4.66
C ASN A 287 -18.97 2.05 -4.32
N ALA A 288 -18.01 1.94 -3.40
CA ALA A 288 -17.33 0.69 -3.06
C ALA A 288 -18.25 -0.36 -2.43
N GLN A 289 -19.38 0.05 -1.84
CA GLN A 289 -20.35 -0.86 -1.26
C GLN A 289 -21.24 -1.52 -2.31
N GLU A 290 -21.67 -0.76 -3.33
CA GLU A 290 -22.54 -1.26 -4.41
C GLU A 290 -21.76 -1.88 -5.57
N ASN A 291 -20.52 -1.42 -5.79
CA ASN A 291 -19.64 -1.90 -6.85
C ASN A 291 -18.22 -2.12 -6.32
N PRO A 292 -17.98 -3.21 -5.55
CA PRO A 292 -16.66 -3.51 -5.01
C PRO A 292 -15.57 -3.66 -6.07
N SER A 293 -15.94 -4.05 -7.29
CA SER A 293 -15.03 -4.23 -8.43
C SER A 293 -14.57 -2.93 -9.11
N GLU A 294 -15.13 -1.78 -8.76
CA GLU A 294 -14.74 -0.48 -9.32
C GLU A 294 -14.77 -0.44 -10.87
N THR A 295 -15.77 -1.10 -11.45
CA THR A 295 -15.99 -1.15 -12.91
C THR A 295 -17.00 -0.11 -13.40
N ARG A 296 -17.80 0.48 -12.50
CA ARG A 296 -18.82 1.48 -12.84
C ARG A 296 -18.44 2.87 -12.35
N ASN A 297 -17.89 3.69 -13.24
CA ASN A 297 -17.58 5.09 -12.95
C ASN A 297 -18.87 5.94 -12.83
N LEU A 298 -19.01 6.67 -11.71
CA LEU A 298 -20.14 7.53 -11.37
C LEU A 298 -19.83 9.02 -11.59
N ALA A 299 -18.61 9.38 -12.01
CA ALA A 299 -18.17 10.78 -12.06
C ALA A 299 -18.96 11.66 -13.04
N SER A 300 -19.53 11.07 -14.10
CA SER A 300 -20.37 11.76 -15.08
C SER A 300 -21.86 11.73 -14.75
N ASP A 301 -22.28 11.00 -13.72
CA ASP A 301 -23.68 10.86 -13.34
C ASP A 301 -24.14 12.08 -12.51
N PRO A 302 -25.12 12.87 -12.99
CA PRO A 302 -25.55 14.09 -12.33
C PRO A 302 -26.13 13.84 -10.91
N ARG A 303 -26.60 12.63 -10.62
CA ARG A 303 -27.09 12.25 -9.29
C ARG A 303 -25.98 12.26 -8.23
N TYR A 304 -24.73 12.08 -8.65
CA TYR A 304 -23.55 12.03 -7.77
C TYR A 304 -22.73 13.32 -7.79
N ALA A 305 -23.18 14.37 -8.49
CA ALA A 305 -22.43 15.63 -8.62
C ALA A 305 -22.05 16.26 -7.27
N GLY A 306 -22.94 16.21 -6.27
CA GLY A 306 -22.66 16.70 -4.92
C GLY A 306 -21.58 15.87 -4.19
N VAL A 307 -21.61 14.54 -4.35
CA VAL A 307 -20.59 13.63 -3.79
C VAL A 307 -19.23 13.90 -4.43
N LEU A 308 -19.20 14.01 -5.76
CA LEU A 308 -17.99 14.31 -6.52
C LEU A 308 -17.37 15.64 -6.08
N ALA A 309 -18.16 16.71 -5.98
CA ALA A 309 -17.68 18.02 -5.57
C ALA A 309 -17.09 18.00 -4.15
N ARG A 310 -17.76 17.32 -3.20
CA ARG A 310 -17.27 17.14 -1.83
C ARG A 310 -15.93 16.42 -1.81
N MET A 311 -15.81 15.29 -2.51
CA MET A 311 -14.59 14.48 -2.52
C MET A 311 -13.43 15.20 -3.20
N LYS A 312 -13.67 15.94 -4.29
CA LYS A 312 -12.68 16.83 -4.89
C LYS A 312 -12.17 17.87 -3.89
N GLY A 313 -13.08 18.48 -3.12
CA GLY A 313 -12.73 19.42 -2.06
C GLY A 313 -11.87 18.81 -0.95
N GLN A 314 -12.22 17.61 -0.48
CA GLN A 314 -11.42 16.87 0.52
C GLN A 314 -10.01 16.57 0.00
N LEU A 315 -9.92 16.03 -1.22
CA LEU A 315 -8.64 15.70 -1.86
C LEU A 315 -7.77 16.94 -2.04
N LYS A 316 -8.33 18.02 -2.59
CA LYS A 316 -7.61 19.28 -2.80
C LYS A 316 -7.10 19.89 -1.49
N LYS A 317 -7.90 19.85 -0.42
CA LYS A 317 -7.50 20.33 0.90
C LYS A 317 -6.31 19.54 1.42
N TRP A 318 -6.32 18.22 1.29
CA TRP A 318 -5.22 17.37 1.71
C TRP A 318 -3.95 17.64 0.88
N GLN A 319 -4.06 17.78 -0.45
CA GLN A 319 -2.94 18.14 -1.31
C GLN A 319 -2.25 19.44 -0.89
N TRP A 320 -3.02 20.49 -0.58
CA TRP A 320 -2.45 21.74 -0.06
C TRP A 320 -1.81 21.58 1.32
N LEU A 321 -2.46 20.83 2.22
CA LEU A 321 -1.94 20.57 3.56
C LEU A 321 -0.60 19.84 3.54
N THR A 322 -0.38 18.98 2.53
CA THR A 322 0.84 18.20 2.36
C THR A 322 1.81 18.80 1.33
N ASP A 323 1.63 20.06 0.95
CA ASP A 323 2.49 20.77 -0.03
C ASP A 323 2.71 19.99 -1.34
N ASP A 324 1.67 19.37 -1.90
CA ASP A 324 1.75 18.57 -3.12
C ASP A 324 2.16 19.43 -4.34
N PRO A 325 3.31 19.18 -4.98
CA PRO A 325 3.76 19.95 -6.15
C PRO A 325 2.82 19.83 -7.37
N TRP A 326 2.01 18.78 -7.44
CA TRP A 326 1.03 18.57 -8.52
C TRP A 326 -0.34 19.15 -8.20
N VAL A 327 -0.50 19.91 -7.11
CA VAL A 327 -1.81 20.38 -6.64
C VAL A 327 -2.61 21.10 -7.73
N CYS A 328 -1.96 21.87 -8.62
CA CYS A 328 -2.64 22.61 -9.70
C CYS A 328 -2.68 21.88 -11.05
N ALA A 329 -2.02 20.74 -11.18
CA ALA A 329 -1.99 19.98 -12.43
C ALA A 329 -3.31 19.21 -12.66
N PRO A 330 -3.71 18.95 -13.92
CA PRO A 330 -3.05 19.32 -15.18
C PRO A 330 -3.56 20.63 -15.82
N ASP A 331 -4.58 21.26 -15.26
CA ASP A 331 -5.32 22.40 -15.82
C ASP A 331 -4.76 23.78 -15.42
N GLY A 332 -3.85 23.81 -14.45
CA GLY A 332 -3.22 25.04 -13.99
C GLY A 332 -1.76 24.89 -13.58
N VAL A 333 -1.18 26.02 -13.20
CA VAL A 333 0.18 26.16 -12.66
C VAL A 333 0.09 26.66 -11.24
N LEU A 334 0.92 26.11 -10.36
CA LEU A 334 1.10 26.62 -9.01
C LEU A 334 1.95 27.90 -9.08
N GLU A 335 1.37 29.04 -8.74
CA GLU A 335 2.10 30.26 -8.47
C GLU A 335 2.26 30.41 -6.95
N ASP A 336 3.48 30.25 -6.46
CA ASP A 336 3.81 30.36 -5.03
C ASP A 336 5.01 31.30 -4.77
N GLN A 337 5.39 32.08 -5.79
CA GLN A 337 6.48 33.05 -5.74
C GLN A 337 5.96 34.48 -5.93
N GLY A 338 6.81 35.47 -5.64
CA GLY A 338 6.52 36.88 -5.89
C GLY A 338 5.23 37.35 -5.19
N PRO A 339 4.25 37.93 -5.92
CA PRO A 339 2.97 38.37 -5.35
C PRO A 339 2.17 37.24 -4.66
N TYR A 340 2.37 35.98 -5.05
CA TYR A 340 1.64 34.82 -4.53
C TYR A 340 2.37 34.12 -3.38
N LYS A 341 3.53 34.63 -2.94
CA LYS A 341 4.36 34.01 -1.89
C LYS A 341 3.60 33.72 -0.59
N PHE A 342 2.71 34.64 -0.20
CA PHE A 342 1.93 34.52 1.04
C PHE A 342 0.52 33.97 0.83
N ASN A 343 0.09 33.83 -0.42
CA ASN A 343 -1.21 33.24 -0.79
C ASN A 343 -1.04 32.48 -2.12
N PRO A 344 -0.48 31.26 -2.10
CA PRO A 344 -0.28 30.48 -3.31
C PRO A 344 -1.60 30.20 -4.04
N GLU A 345 -1.58 30.28 -5.36
CA GLU A 345 -2.77 30.11 -6.19
C GLU A 345 -2.53 29.14 -7.35
N CYS A 346 -3.59 28.46 -7.77
CA CYS A 346 -3.60 27.76 -9.04
C CYS A 346 -4.08 28.70 -10.15
N ARG A 347 -3.21 28.98 -11.13
CA ARG A 347 -3.53 29.82 -12.29
C ARG A 347 -3.90 28.96 -13.49
N PRO A 348 -4.99 29.28 -14.22
CA PRO A 348 -5.45 28.46 -15.33
C PRO A 348 -4.50 28.52 -16.53
N LEU A 349 -4.30 27.38 -17.21
CA LEU A 349 -3.52 27.29 -18.45
C LEU A 349 -4.37 27.48 -19.72
N TYR A 350 -5.70 27.38 -19.62
CA TYR A 350 -6.62 27.35 -20.76
C TYR A 350 -6.25 26.26 -21.80
N ASN A 351 -5.74 25.12 -21.34
CA ASN A 351 -5.21 24.02 -22.16
C ASN A 351 -6.27 22.99 -22.59
N LYS A 352 -7.56 23.38 -22.59
CA LYS A 352 -8.71 22.54 -22.97
C LYS A 352 -8.88 21.29 -22.10
N LEU A 353 -8.66 21.42 -20.79
CA LEU A 353 -8.85 20.38 -19.77
C LEU A 353 -9.84 20.79 -18.71
#